data_AF-A0A8J3G5C7-F1
#
_entry.id   AF-A0A8J3G5C7-F1
#
_cell.length_a   1.000
_cell.length_b   1.000
_cell.length_c   1.000
_cell.angle_alpha   90.00
_cell.angle_beta   90.00
_cell.angle_gamma   90.00
#
_symmetry.space_group_name_H-M   'P 1'
#
loop_
_entity.id
_entity.type
_entity.pdbx_description
1 polymer ?
#
loop_
_entity_poly.entity_id
_entity_poly.type
_entity_poly.pdbx_seq_one_letter_code
_entity_poly.pdbx_strand_id
1 'polypeptide(L)'
;MVYLLNKGIEQLQEVLDKNKGAGLDLKDFSRFGVIKKVCQQQEFLLDNPPSKLKDRIVSLHKPYLRPIVRGKENKPVEFGAKAHILQVDGLAFIDKLDFNAFNECTRLKLSVAKHKRFFGPARQLGADRIYATNKNRVFCTQQKIFTCFPKKGPKQLSKAEKVLSSEISRQRATVMEGVFGTNKNHYGLGKIKVKGEKREKLMIFFGIMSANAVLIAKRRAAKESPPLQQSA
;
A
#
# COMPACT_ATOMS: atom_id res chain seq x y z
N MET A 1 -26.25 24.18 -7.50
CA MET A 1 -26.07 23.20 -6.40
C MET A 1 -25.06 23.68 -5.36
N VAL A 2 -23.85 24.13 -5.75
CA VAL A 2 -22.82 24.66 -4.81
C VAL A 2 -23.33 25.87 -4.00
N TYR A 3 -24.02 26.80 -4.64
CA TYR A 3 -24.63 27.97 -3.98
C TYR A 3 -25.53 27.61 -2.78
N LEU A 4 -26.41 26.61 -2.93
CA LEU A 4 -27.32 26.20 -1.85
C LEU A 4 -26.56 25.55 -0.68
N LEU A 5 -25.49 24.81 -0.97
CA LEU A 5 -24.63 24.21 0.05
C LEU A 5 -23.90 25.30 0.85
N ASN A 6 -23.36 26.33 0.18
CA ASN A 6 -22.75 27.47 0.86
C ASN A 6 -23.73 28.19 1.76
N LYS A 7 -24.92 28.51 1.25
CA LYS A 7 -25.97 29.17 2.04
C LYS A 7 -26.32 28.36 3.29
N GLY A 8 -26.45 27.03 3.17
CA GLY A 8 -26.69 26.17 4.32
C GLY A 8 -25.52 26.11 5.31
N ILE A 9 -24.28 26.13 4.82
CA ILE A 9 -23.07 26.19 5.65
C ILE A 9 -23.01 27.50 6.43
N GLU A 10 -23.30 28.64 5.80
CA GLU A 10 -23.32 29.97 6.42
C GLU A 10 -24.37 30.04 7.52
N GLN A 11 -25.62 29.64 7.21
CA GLN A 11 -26.71 29.61 8.18
C GLN A 11 -26.40 28.73 9.40
N LEU A 12 -25.84 27.54 9.17
CA LEU A 12 -25.44 26.66 10.27
C LEU A 12 -24.29 27.27 11.07
N GLN A 13 -23.32 27.91 10.42
CA GLN A 13 -22.21 28.56 11.11
C GLN A 13 -22.70 29.70 12.03
N GLU A 14 -23.63 30.53 11.57
CA GLU A 14 -24.22 31.59 12.41
C GLU A 14 -24.91 31.03 13.66
N VAL A 15 -25.64 29.92 13.52
CA VAL A 15 -26.30 29.25 14.66
C VAL A 15 -25.25 28.69 15.61
N LEU A 16 -24.18 28.08 15.09
CA LEU A 16 -23.09 27.56 15.92
C LEU A 16 -22.38 28.68 16.69
N ASP A 17 -22.10 29.81 16.05
CA ASP A 17 -21.41 30.94 16.66
C ASP A 17 -22.26 31.57 17.79
N LYS A 18 -23.56 31.78 17.54
CA LYS A 18 -24.50 32.29 18.55
C LYS A 18 -24.60 31.38 19.78
N ASN A 19 -24.56 30.06 19.57
CA ASN A 19 -24.69 29.08 20.65
C ASN A 19 -23.34 28.60 21.20
N LYS A 20 -22.21 29.23 20.82
CA LYS A 20 -20.84 28.80 21.19
C LYS A 20 -20.59 27.31 20.92
N GLY A 21 -21.22 26.77 19.89
CA GLY A 21 -21.10 25.36 19.53
C GLY A 21 -21.86 24.38 20.43
N ALA A 22 -22.75 24.86 21.30
CA ALA A 22 -23.55 23.99 22.17
C ALA A 22 -24.39 23.00 21.35
N GLY A 23 -24.39 21.73 21.78
CA GLY A 23 -25.21 20.67 21.18
C GLY A 23 -24.55 19.85 20.07
N LEU A 24 -23.33 20.20 19.60
CA LEU A 24 -22.57 19.34 18.69
C LEU A 24 -21.49 18.53 19.42
N ASP A 25 -21.38 17.25 19.08
CA ASP A 25 -20.24 16.45 19.49
C ASP A 25 -18.99 16.77 18.63
N LEU A 26 -17.82 16.34 19.09
CA LEU A 26 -16.57 16.55 18.37
C LEU A 26 -16.55 15.93 16.96
N LYS A 27 -17.35 14.88 16.72
CA LYS A 27 -17.42 14.21 15.40
C LYS A 27 -18.23 15.05 14.43
N ASP A 28 -19.31 15.66 14.89
CA ASP A 28 -20.16 16.55 14.09
C ASP A 28 -19.40 17.82 13.73
N PHE A 29 -18.63 18.39 14.66
CA PHE A 29 -17.70 19.48 14.35
C PHE A 29 -16.68 19.10 13.28
N SER A 30 -16.03 17.94 13.44
CA SER A 30 -15.05 17.45 12.47
C SER A 30 -15.70 17.21 11.09
N ARG A 31 -16.91 16.64 11.06
CA ARG A 31 -17.67 16.37 9.84
C ARG A 31 -18.09 17.67 9.16
N PHE A 32 -18.52 18.67 9.92
CA PHE A 32 -18.87 19.98 9.37
C PHE A 32 -17.65 20.67 8.74
N GLY A 33 -16.48 20.61 9.39
CA GLY A 33 -15.22 21.08 8.81
C GLY A 33 -14.86 20.38 7.49
N VAL A 34 -15.10 19.06 7.40
CA VAL A 34 -14.94 18.30 6.15
C VAL A 34 -15.92 18.77 5.07
N ILE A 35 -17.19 19.00 5.41
CA ILE A 35 -18.21 19.48 4.47
C ILE A 35 -17.81 20.84 3.89
N LYS A 36 -17.36 21.78 4.74
CA LYS A 36 -16.84 23.08 4.28
C LYS A 36 -15.71 22.91 3.27
N LYS A 37 -14.74 22.06 3.60
CA LYS A 37 -13.60 21.79 2.72
C LYS A 37 -14.04 21.16 1.39
N VAL A 38 -15.01 20.26 1.40
CA VAL A 38 -15.58 19.69 0.16
C VAL A 38 -16.28 20.77 -0.67
N CYS A 39 -17.01 21.70 -0.04
CA CYS A 39 -17.63 22.82 -0.73
C CYS A 39 -16.59 23.68 -1.45
N GLN A 40 -15.53 24.09 -0.74
CA GLN A 40 -14.39 24.83 -1.31
C GLN A 40 -13.71 24.07 -2.46
N GLN A 41 -13.53 22.75 -2.32
CA GLN A 41 -12.97 21.92 -3.38
C GLN A 41 -13.90 21.87 -4.59
N GLN A 42 -15.21 21.86 -4.40
CA GLN A 42 -16.18 21.84 -5.48
C GLN A 42 -16.26 23.19 -6.21
N GLU A 43 -16.18 24.31 -5.49
CA GLU A 43 -16.05 25.65 -6.08
C GLU A 43 -14.79 25.75 -6.94
N PHE A 44 -13.63 25.35 -6.41
CA PHE A 44 -12.37 25.35 -7.16
C PHE A 44 -12.47 24.55 -8.46
N LEU A 45 -13.20 23.43 -8.46
CA LEU A 45 -13.41 22.57 -9.61
C LEU A 45 -14.37 23.14 -10.67
N LEU A 46 -15.10 24.22 -10.38
CA LEU A 46 -15.88 24.93 -11.40
C LEU A 46 -14.95 25.68 -12.36
N ASP A 47 -13.90 26.30 -11.82
CA ASP A 47 -12.98 27.14 -12.59
C ASP A 47 -11.69 26.42 -13.01
N ASN A 48 -11.39 25.25 -12.42
CA ASN A 48 -10.14 24.55 -12.61
C ASN A 48 -10.31 23.06 -12.91
N PRO A 49 -9.40 22.46 -13.70
CA PRO A 49 -9.44 21.02 -13.96
C PRO A 49 -9.14 20.20 -12.69
N PRO A 50 -9.71 18.99 -12.56
CA PRO A 50 -9.50 18.12 -11.40
C PRO A 50 -8.03 17.78 -11.08
N SER A 51 -7.16 17.80 -12.09
CA SER A 51 -5.72 17.52 -11.94
C SER A 51 -4.98 18.55 -11.09
N LYS A 52 -5.48 19.79 -10.99
CA LYS A 52 -4.88 20.84 -10.16
C LYS A 52 -5.27 20.73 -8.68
N LEU A 53 -6.36 20.04 -8.37
CA LEU A 53 -6.84 19.91 -7.01
C LEU A 53 -6.03 18.87 -6.23
N LYS A 54 -5.22 19.35 -5.29
CA LYS A 54 -4.50 18.49 -4.34
C LYS A 54 -5.42 18.06 -3.19
N ASP A 55 -5.14 16.89 -2.63
CA ASP A 55 -5.84 16.33 -1.46
C ASP A 55 -7.37 16.30 -1.58
N ARG A 56 -7.86 15.96 -2.78
CA ARG A 56 -9.30 15.83 -3.05
C ARG A 56 -9.94 14.85 -2.07
N ILE A 57 -11.00 15.32 -1.40
CA ILE A 57 -11.85 14.52 -0.54
C ILE A 57 -12.90 13.86 -1.42
N VAL A 58 -12.95 12.53 -1.36
CA VAL A 58 -13.88 11.70 -2.16
C VAL A 58 -14.93 11.01 -1.31
N SER A 59 -14.84 11.14 0.02
CA SER A 59 -15.76 10.54 0.97
C SER A 59 -15.87 11.38 2.24
N LEU A 60 -17.09 11.76 2.61
CA LEU A 60 -17.37 12.42 3.90
C LEU A 60 -17.13 11.47 5.08
N HIS A 61 -17.35 10.17 4.90
CA HIS A 61 -17.15 9.17 5.95
C HIS A 61 -15.69 8.77 6.13
N LYS A 62 -14.86 8.92 5.09
CA LYS A 62 -13.42 8.64 5.12
C LYS A 62 -12.64 9.81 4.51
N PRO A 63 -12.58 10.96 5.21
CA PRO A 63 -11.99 12.19 4.67
C PRO A 63 -10.47 12.14 4.52
N TYR A 64 -9.79 11.10 5.01
CA TYR A 64 -8.35 10.83 4.81
C TYR A 64 -8.06 10.00 3.56
N LEU A 65 -9.08 9.42 2.92
CA LEU A 65 -8.92 8.62 1.72
C LEU A 65 -8.61 9.53 0.53
N ARG A 66 -7.58 9.19 -0.25
CA ARG A 66 -7.23 9.90 -1.47
C ARG A 66 -7.43 9.01 -2.70
N PRO A 67 -7.82 9.60 -3.84
CA PRO A 67 -7.79 8.88 -5.12
C PRO A 67 -6.34 8.54 -5.50
N ILE A 68 -6.08 7.29 -5.87
CA ILE A 68 -4.77 6.83 -6.34
C ILE A 68 -4.87 6.47 -7.81
N VAL A 69 -4.22 7.24 -8.68
CA VAL A 69 -4.18 6.97 -10.13
C VAL A 69 -3.24 5.80 -10.40
N ARG A 70 -3.75 4.73 -11.02
CA ARG A 70 -3.02 3.47 -11.29
C ARG A 70 -2.70 3.25 -12.77
N GLY A 71 -3.21 4.12 -13.66
CA GLY A 71 -2.93 4.04 -15.10
C GLY A 71 -3.46 2.76 -15.77
N LYS A 72 -4.36 2.02 -15.10
CA LYS A 72 -5.04 0.85 -15.66
C LYS A 72 -6.21 1.31 -16.51
N GLU A 73 -6.37 0.72 -17.68
CA GLU A 73 -7.43 1.06 -18.65
C GLU A 73 -8.84 0.96 -18.05
N ASN A 74 -9.18 -0.18 -17.44
CA ASN A 74 -10.53 -0.41 -16.87
C ASN A 74 -10.78 0.26 -15.52
N LYS A 75 -9.74 0.55 -14.73
CA LYS A 75 -9.85 1.11 -13.37
C LYS A 75 -8.73 2.14 -13.16
N PRO A 76 -8.88 3.35 -13.71
CA PRO A 76 -7.81 4.34 -13.71
C PRO A 76 -7.48 4.87 -12.32
N VAL A 77 -8.45 4.84 -11.39
CA VAL A 77 -8.31 5.28 -10.01
C VAL A 77 -8.74 4.17 -9.05
N GLU A 78 -7.89 3.86 -8.09
CA GLU A 78 -8.18 2.97 -6.98
C GLU A 78 -8.31 3.79 -5.68
N PHE A 79 -9.10 3.26 -4.74
CA PHE A 79 -9.26 3.82 -3.41
C PHE A 79 -8.88 2.79 -2.36
N GLY A 80 -8.14 3.23 -1.35
CA GLY A 80 -7.78 2.40 -0.22
C GLY A 80 -6.41 2.76 0.33
N ALA A 81 -5.97 1.98 1.32
CA ALA A 81 -4.61 2.09 1.79
C ALA A 81 -3.65 1.51 0.74
N LYS A 82 -2.63 2.28 0.40
CA LYS A 82 -1.50 1.85 -0.41
C LYS A 82 -0.45 1.23 0.50
N ALA A 83 -0.17 -0.05 0.29
CA ALA A 83 0.83 -0.79 1.04
C ALA A 83 2.05 -1.13 0.18
N HIS A 84 3.23 -0.80 0.68
CA HIS A 84 4.50 -1.30 0.17
C HIS A 84 4.94 -2.47 1.06
N ILE A 85 5.05 -3.66 0.48
CA ILE A 85 5.25 -4.91 1.21
C ILE A 85 6.59 -5.52 0.79
N LEU A 86 7.40 -5.88 1.78
CA LEU A 86 8.61 -6.68 1.63
C LEU A 86 8.26 -8.14 1.91
N GLN A 87 8.71 -9.05 1.05
CA GLN A 87 8.54 -10.49 1.28
C GLN A 87 9.89 -11.15 1.53
N VAL A 88 9.97 -11.97 2.57
CA VAL A 88 11.17 -12.74 2.95
C VAL A 88 10.71 -14.14 3.29
N ASP A 89 11.23 -15.14 2.57
CA ASP A 89 10.91 -16.55 2.78
C ASP A 89 9.38 -16.79 2.88
N GLY A 90 8.61 -16.22 1.94
CA GLY A 90 7.15 -16.32 1.90
C GLY A 90 6.38 -15.48 2.93
N LEU A 91 7.03 -14.94 3.96
CA LEU A 91 6.42 -14.03 4.95
C LEU A 91 6.34 -12.60 4.42
N ALA A 92 5.22 -11.91 4.68
CA ALA A 92 4.99 -10.54 4.22
C ALA A 92 5.16 -9.52 5.35
N PHE A 93 5.91 -8.45 5.09
CA PHE A 93 6.18 -7.37 6.04
C PHE A 93 5.75 -6.04 5.44
N ILE A 94 4.99 -5.25 6.20
CA ILE A 94 4.61 -3.90 5.77
C ILE A 94 5.80 -2.96 5.94
N ASP A 95 6.34 -2.46 4.84
CA ASP A 95 7.43 -1.47 4.85
C ASP A 95 6.91 -0.03 4.92
N LYS A 96 5.82 0.26 4.19
CA LYS A 96 5.09 1.54 4.26
C LYS A 96 3.59 1.31 4.02
N LEU A 97 2.75 2.01 4.78
CA LEU A 97 1.29 1.97 4.62
C LEU A 97 0.73 3.40 4.71
N ASP A 98 0.07 3.85 3.66
CA ASP A 98 -0.42 5.23 3.54
C ASP A 98 -1.72 5.28 2.73
N PHE A 99 -2.60 6.23 3.03
CA PHE A 99 -3.80 6.49 2.21
C PHE A 99 -3.52 7.46 1.06
N ASN A 100 -2.35 8.10 1.09
CA ASN A 100 -1.85 8.92 0.00
C ASN A 100 -1.08 8.07 -1.02
N ALA A 101 -1.08 8.53 -2.28
CA ALA A 101 -0.19 7.98 -3.27
C ALA A 101 1.27 8.28 -2.90
N PHE A 102 2.14 7.28 -3.03
CA PHE A 102 3.58 7.47 -2.92
C PHE A 102 4.32 6.67 -4.00
N ASN A 103 5.50 7.16 -4.39
CA ASN A 103 6.37 6.45 -5.31
C ASN A 103 7.05 5.30 -4.56
N GLU A 104 6.77 4.07 -4.99
CA GLU A 104 7.32 2.86 -4.38
C GLU A 104 8.80 2.66 -4.76
N CYS A 105 9.23 3.12 -5.93
CA CYS A 105 10.56 2.88 -6.45
C CYS A 105 11.67 3.51 -5.60
N THR A 106 11.37 4.63 -4.92
CA THR A 106 12.32 5.31 -4.03
C THR A 106 12.52 4.58 -2.71
N ARG A 107 11.64 3.63 -2.38
CA ARG A 107 11.68 2.83 -1.14
C ARG A 107 12.71 1.73 -1.18
N LEU A 108 13.10 1.25 -2.36
CA LEU A 108 13.94 0.05 -2.53
C LEU A 108 15.18 0.04 -1.64
N LYS A 109 15.91 1.16 -1.59
CA LYS A 109 17.13 1.28 -0.76
C LYS A 109 16.83 1.08 0.73
N LEU A 110 15.74 1.69 1.21
CA LEU A 110 15.32 1.58 2.60
C LEU A 110 14.77 0.18 2.91
N SER A 111 14.08 -0.45 1.96
CA SER A 111 13.64 -1.84 2.08
C SER A 111 14.82 -2.81 2.19
N VAL A 112 15.86 -2.61 1.38
CA VAL A 112 17.11 -3.40 1.44
C VAL A 112 17.85 -3.15 2.77
N ALA A 113 17.89 -1.90 3.26
CA ALA A 113 18.49 -1.59 4.56
C ALA A 113 17.73 -2.27 5.72
N LYS A 114 16.39 -2.24 5.69
CA LYS A 114 15.55 -2.97 6.67
C LYS A 114 15.77 -4.47 6.59
N HIS A 115 15.80 -5.03 5.38
CA HIS A 115 16.12 -6.44 5.19
C HIS A 115 17.48 -6.78 5.81
N LYS A 116 18.51 -5.96 5.54
CA LYS A 116 19.85 -6.14 6.11
C LYS A 116 19.86 -6.14 7.63
N ARG A 117 19.07 -5.26 8.26
CA ARG A 117 18.94 -5.16 9.72
C ARG A 117 18.33 -6.40 10.36
N PHE A 118 17.30 -7.00 9.74
CA PHE A 118 16.55 -8.10 10.35
C PHE A 118 16.98 -9.49 9.89
N PHE A 119 17.43 -9.64 8.65
CA PHE A 119 17.72 -10.93 8.01
C PHE A 119 19.15 -11.03 7.46
N GLY A 120 19.95 -9.98 7.59
CA GLY A 120 21.28 -9.91 6.99
C GLY A 120 21.27 -9.52 5.50
N PRO A 121 22.45 -9.46 4.88
CA PRO A 121 22.60 -8.94 3.52
C PRO A 121 21.89 -9.81 2.48
N ALA A 122 21.03 -9.19 1.67
CA ALA A 122 20.38 -9.86 0.54
C ALA A 122 21.39 -10.08 -0.60
N ARG A 123 21.43 -11.30 -1.16
CA ARG A 123 22.22 -11.59 -2.38
C ARG A 123 21.38 -11.46 -3.65
N GLN A 124 20.07 -11.65 -3.54
CA GLN A 124 19.12 -11.64 -4.64
C GLN A 124 17.91 -10.77 -4.28
N LEU A 125 17.35 -10.07 -5.26
CA LEU A 125 16.17 -9.22 -5.08
C LEU A 125 15.23 -9.30 -6.28
N GLY A 126 14.02 -9.76 -6.03
CA GLY A 126 12.90 -9.67 -6.95
C GLY A 126 12.06 -8.43 -6.67
N ALA A 127 11.75 -7.64 -7.70
CA ALA A 127 10.86 -6.48 -7.57
C ALA A 127 10.17 -6.18 -8.92
N ASP A 128 9.08 -5.39 -8.87
CA ASP A 128 8.37 -4.96 -10.07
C ASP A 128 9.25 -4.15 -11.03
N ARG A 129 8.88 -4.14 -12.31
CA ARG A 129 9.60 -3.40 -13.35
C ARG A 129 9.75 -1.91 -13.03
N ILE A 130 8.78 -1.31 -12.32
CA ILE A 130 8.83 0.10 -11.92
C ILE A 130 10.06 0.42 -11.05
N TYR A 131 10.55 -0.55 -10.26
CA TYR A 131 11.72 -0.37 -9.40
C TYR A 131 13.04 -0.32 -10.18
N ALA A 132 13.03 -0.68 -11.47
CA ALA A 132 14.21 -0.82 -12.32
C ALA A 132 14.79 0.53 -12.81
N THR A 133 14.84 1.53 -11.93
CA THR A 133 15.42 2.86 -12.18
C THR A 133 16.95 2.82 -12.18
N ASN A 134 17.60 3.81 -12.83
CA ASN A 134 19.08 3.89 -12.84
C ASN A 134 19.66 3.96 -11.42
N LYS A 135 19.06 4.78 -10.54
CA LYS A 135 19.48 4.93 -9.15
C LYS A 135 19.44 3.61 -8.37
N ASN A 136 18.40 2.79 -8.60
CA ASN A 136 18.26 1.50 -7.94
C ASN A 136 19.22 0.45 -8.52
N ARG A 137 19.45 0.47 -9.84
CA ARG A 137 20.43 -0.42 -10.48
C ARG A 137 21.83 -0.20 -9.95
N VAL A 138 22.29 1.05 -9.92
CA VAL A 138 23.61 1.41 -9.38
C VAL A 138 23.74 0.95 -7.93
N PHE A 139 22.72 1.21 -7.11
CA PHE A 139 22.69 0.77 -5.72
C PHE A 139 22.78 -0.76 -5.58
N CYS A 140 21.97 -1.53 -6.32
CA CYS A 140 22.00 -2.99 -6.25
C CYS A 140 23.37 -3.54 -6.71
N THR A 141 23.97 -2.98 -7.77
CA THR A 141 25.31 -3.37 -8.22
C THR A 141 26.36 -3.10 -7.14
N GLN A 142 26.33 -1.92 -6.50
CA GLN A 142 27.26 -1.55 -5.42
C GLN A 142 27.13 -2.49 -4.22
N GLN A 143 25.90 -2.90 -3.88
CA GLN A 143 25.63 -3.82 -2.78
C GLN A 143 25.80 -5.30 -3.18
N LYS A 144 26.27 -5.58 -4.41
CA LYS A 144 26.43 -6.94 -4.97
C LYS A 144 25.14 -7.78 -4.92
N ILE A 145 24.00 -7.15 -5.15
CA ILE A 145 22.68 -7.77 -5.17
C ILE A 145 22.29 -8.09 -6.61
N PHE A 146 22.09 -9.36 -6.91
CA PHE A 146 21.55 -9.79 -8.21
C PHE A 146 20.05 -9.51 -8.27
N THR A 147 19.57 -8.91 -9.36
CA THR A 147 18.14 -8.55 -9.50
C THR A 147 17.53 -9.10 -10.77
N CYS A 148 16.20 -9.24 -10.79
CA CYS A 148 15.45 -9.61 -11.98
C CYS A 148 15.19 -8.44 -12.94
N PHE A 149 15.94 -7.33 -12.82
CA PHE A 149 15.70 -6.16 -13.64
C PHE A 149 16.19 -6.37 -15.07
N PRO A 150 15.39 -6.03 -16.10
CA PRO A 150 15.83 -6.07 -17.49
C PRO A 150 17.12 -5.24 -17.66
N LYS A 151 18.17 -5.74 -18.31
CA LYS A 151 19.41 -4.97 -18.52
C LYS A 151 19.12 -3.77 -19.44
N LYS A 152 19.92 -2.70 -19.30
CA LYS A 152 19.89 -1.55 -20.21
C LYS A 152 21.01 -1.67 -21.25
N GLY A 153 20.69 -1.33 -22.49
CA GLY A 153 21.63 -1.36 -23.61
C GLY A 153 21.84 -2.78 -24.17
N PRO A 154 22.81 -2.94 -25.10
CA PRO A 154 23.03 -4.17 -25.85
C PRO A 154 23.61 -5.32 -25.01
N LYS A 155 23.90 -5.10 -23.72
CA LYS A 155 24.47 -6.11 -22.83
C LYS A 155 23.46 -7.23 -22.56
N GLN A 156 23.71 -8.38 -23.16
CA GLN A 156 22.96 -9.59 -22.87
C GLN A 156 23.38 -10.19 -21.53
N LEU A 157 22.41 -10.77 -20.83
CA LEU A 157 22.65 -11.65 -19.70
C LEU A 157 23.32 -12.94 -20.21
N SER A 158 24.27 -13.49 -19.46
CA SER A 158 24.75 -14.86 -19.69
C SER A 158 23.60 -15.87 -19.54
N LYS A 159 23.78 -17.09 -20.07
CA LYS A 159 22.76 -18.15 -19.96
C LYS A 159 22.36 -18.42 -18.50
N ALA A 160 23.34 -18.47 -17.59
CA ALA A 160 23.10 -18.65 -16.17
C ALA A 160 22.34 -17.47 -15.53
N GLU A 161 22.72 -16.23 -15.84
CA GLU A 161 22.01 -15.06 -15.31
C GLU A 161 20.58 -14.95 -15.87
N LYS A 162 20.34 -15.37 -17.12
CA LYS A 162 18.98 -15.43 -17.70
C LYS A 162 18.09 -16.37 -16.88
N VAL A 163 18.57 -17.59 -16.60
CA VAL A 163 17.84 -18.59 -15.80
C VAL A 163 17.57 -18.07 -14.38
N LEU A 164 18.58 -17.47 -13.74
CA LEU A 164 18.40 -16.91 -12.40
C LEU A 164 17.41 -15.74 -12.38
N SER A 165 17.50 -14.83 -13.36
CA SER A 165 16.58 -13.70 -13.47
C SER A 165 15.15 -14.14 -13.74
N SER A 166 14.94 -15.17 -14.57
CA SER A 166 13.62 -15.74 -14.80
C SER A 166 13.06 -16.41 -13.54
N GLU A 167 13.89 -17.13 -12.80
CA GLU A 167 13.46 -17.80 -11.57
C GLU A 167 13.08 -16.79 -10.48
N ILE A 168 13.89 -15.74 -10.27
CA ILE A 168 13.55 -14.66 -9.33
C ILE A 168 12.25 -13.96 -9.75
N SER A 169 12.05 -13.72 -11.06
CA SER A 169 10.82 -13.11 -11.56
C SER A 169 9.60 -14.00 -11.29
N ARG A 170 9.75 -15.31 -11.53
CA ARG A 170 8.71 -16.32 -11.32
C ARG A 170 8.33 -16.41 -9.85
N GLN A 171 9.32 -16.61 -8.97
CA GLN A 171 9.11 -16.65 -7.52
C GLN A 171 8.46 -15.37 -7.01
N ARG A 172 8.95 -14.21 -7.46
CA ARG A 172 8.35 -12.92 -7.10
C ARG A 172 6.88 -12.87 -7.52
N ALA A 173 6.52 -13.28 -8.73
CA ALA A 173 5.14 -13.25 -9.20
C ALA A 173 4.27 -14.24 -8.42
N THR A 174 4.61 -15.53 -8.45
CA THR A 174 3.80 -16.60 -7.88
C THR A 174 3.62 -16.47 -6.37
N VAL A 175 4.70 -16.21 -5.63
CA VAL A 175 4.66 -16.18 -4.15
C VAL A 175 4.00 -14.88 -3.66
N MET A 176 4.26 -13.73 -4.29
CA MET A 176 3.60 -12.47 -3.91
C MET A 176 2.10 -12.51 -4.20
N GLU A 177 1.71 -12.97 -5.40
CA GLU A 177 0.30 -13.05 -5.77
C GLU A 177 -0.44 -14.06 -4.89
N GLY A 178 0.17 -15.21 -4.59
CA GLY A 178 -0.35 -16.19 -3.64
C GLY A 178 -0.61 -15.57 -2.27
N VAL A 179 0.39 -14.90 -1.68
CA VAL A 179 0.23 -14.27 -0.35
C VAL A 179 -0.80 -13.14 -0.37
N PHE A 180 -0.84 -12.32 -1.41
CA PHE A 180 -1.88 -11.28 -1.52
C PHE A 180 -3.27 -11.87 -1.69
N GLY A 181 -3.42 -12.95 -2.46
CA GLY A 181 -4.67 -13.69 -2.59
C GLY A 181 -5.13 -14.24 -1.25
N THR A 182 -4.23 -14.94 -0.53
CA THR A 182 -4.54 -15.50 0.79
C THR A 182 -4.92 -14.41 1.79
N ASN A 183 -4.16 -13.32 1.85
CA ASN A 183 -4.44 -12.22 2.77
C ASN A 183 -5.79 -11.55 2.49
N LYS A 184 -6.16 -11.41 1.22
CA LYS A 184 -7.45 -10.82 0.83
C LYS A 184 -8.62 -11.74 1.16
N ASN A 185 -8.50 -13.02 0.82
CA ASN A 185 -9.61 -13.98 0.90
C ASN A 185 -9.81 -14.54 2.31
N HIS A 186 -8.72 -14.78 3.07
CA HIS A 186 -8.78 -15.50 4.35
C HIS A 186 -8.45 -14.64 5.57
N TYR A 187 -7.76 -13.50 5.40
CA TYR A 187 -7.33 -12.65 6.51
C TYR A 187 -7.94 -11.24 6.48
N GLY A 188 -9.10 -11.10 5.83
CA GLY A 188 -9.92 -9.89 5.91
C GLY A 188 -9.38 -8.67 5.16
N LEU A 189 -8.32 -8.81 4.36
CA LEU A 189 -7.79 -7.67 3.57
C LEU A 189 -8.55 -7.41 2.27
N GLY A 190 -9.49 -8.27 1.89
CA GLY A 190 -10.34 -8.06 0.72
C GLY A 190 -11.32 -6.90 0.92
N LYS A 191 -11.81 -6.72 2.15
CA LYS A 191 -12.69 -5.61 2.54
C LYS A 191 -12.50 -5.24 4.02
N ILE A 192 -11.86 -4.11 4.26
CA ILE A 192 -11.67 -3.58 5.61
C ILE A 192 -13.00 -3.01 6.12
N LYS A 193 -13.59 -3.69 7.11
CA LYS A 193 -14.92 -3.36 7.67
C LYS A 193 -14.90 -2.20 8.67
N VAL A 194 -13.73 -1.88 9.23
CA VAL A 194 -13.59 -0.82 10.24
C VAL A 194 -13.51 0.57 9.58
N LYS A 195 -13.90 1.59 10.35
CA LYS A 195 -13.81 3.01 9.95
C LYS A 195 -12.78 3.73 10.81
N GLY A 196 -12.05 4.66 10.19
CA GLY A 196 -11.03 5.49 10.84
C GLY A 196 -9.62 5.08 10.44
N GLU A 197 -8.79 6.06 10.09
CA GLU A 197 -7.46 5.85 9.50
C GLU A 197 -6.59 4.91 10.33
N LYS A 198 -6.47 5.19 11.63
CA LYS A 198 -5.66 4.39 12.57
C LYS A 198 -6.19 2.96 12.71
N ARG A 199 -7.51 2.79 12.76
CA ARG A 199 -8.17 1.48 12.92
C ARG A 199 -8.04 0.65 11.64
N GLU A 200 -8.18 1.27 10.48
CA GLU A 200 -7.96 0.60 9.19
C GLU A 200 -6.52 0.14 9.03
N LYS A 201 -5.54 1.01 9.37
CA LYS A 201 -4.12 0.62 9.39
C LYS A 201 -3.90 -0.56 10.34
N LEU A 202 -4.43 -0.49 11.54
CA LEU A 202 -4.32 -1.56 12.55
C LEU A 202 -4.88 -2.90 12.02
N MET A 203 -6.07 -2.89 11.41
CA MET A 203 -6.66 -4.11 10.83
C MET A 203 -5.81 -4.69 9.69
N ILE A 204 -5.19 -3.84 8.87
CA ILE A 204 -4.29 -4.30 7.81
C ILE A 204 -3.05 -4.96 8.42
N PHE A 205 -2.45 -4.36 9.46
CA PHE A 205 -1.34 -4.95 10.19
C PHE A 205 -1.70 -6.31 10.79
N PHE A 206 -2.82 -6.39 11.51
CA PHE A 206 -3.29 -7.65 12.08
C PHE A 206 -3.51 -8.73 11.02
N GLY A 207 -4.16 -8.41 9.90
CA GLY A 207 -4.40 -9.39 8.84
C GLY A 207 -3.10 -10.01 8.31
N ILE A 208 -2.07 -9.19 8.07
CA ILE A 208 -0.77 -9.68 7.59
C ILE A 208 -0.02 -10.45 8.69
N MET A 209 -0.03 -9.97 9.94
CA MET A 209 0.64 -10.67 11.04
C MET A 209 0.00 -12.02 11.35
N SER A 210 -1.33 -12.12 11.32
CA SER A 210 -2.03 -13.39 11.49
C SER A 210 -1.70 -14.38 10.39
N ALA A 211 -1.63 -13.93 9.13
CA ALA A 211 -1.21 -14.77 8.01
C ALA A 211 0.21 -15.32 8.18
N ASN A 212 1.13 -14.46 8.60
CA ASN A 212 2.51 -14.87 8.90
C ASN A 212 2.57 -15.85 10.08
N ALA A 213 1.82 -15.60 11.16
CA ALA A 213 1.80 -16.47 12.34
C ALA A 213 1.33 -17.88 12.00
N VAL A 214 0.27 -18.01 11.19
CA VAL A 214 -0.22 -19.31 10.70
C VAL A 214 0.84 -20.01 9.84
N LEU A 215 1.52 -19.27 8.95
CA LEU A 215 2.59 -19.85 8.12
C LEU A 215 3.75 -20.37 8.97
N ILE A 216 4.17 -19.60 9.98
CA ILE A 216 5.23 -20.00 10.92
C ILE A 216 4.81 -21.23 11.72
N ALA A 217 3.57 -21.26 12.24
CA ALA A 217 3.05 -22.40 12.99
C ALA A 217 3.05 -23.68 12.14
N LYS A 218 2.57 -23.62 10.89
CA LYS A 218 2.59 -24.76 9.96
C LYS A 218 4.02 -25.26 9.69
N ARG A 219 4.98 -24.36 9.54
CA ARG A 219 6.39 -24.72 9.34
C ARG A 219 7.04 -25.36 10.56
N ARG A 220 6.67 -24.93 11.77
CA ARG A 220 7.15 -25.54 13.01
C ARG A 220 6.61 -26.96 13.15
N ALA A 221 5.31 -27.14 12.98
CA ALA A 221 4.68 -28.46 13.01
C ALA A 221 5.32 -29.43 11.99
N ALA A 222 5.55 -28.98 10.75
CA ALA A 222 6.19 -29.80 9.72
C ALA A 222 7.65 -30.18 10.02
N LYS A 223 8.36 -29.40 10.84
CA LYS A 223 9.73 -29.71 11.29
C LYS A 223 9.75 -30.65 12.49
N GLU A 224 8.68 -30.66 13.29
CA GLU A 224 8.53 -31.52 14.48
C GLU A 224 8.01 -32.92 14.11
N SER A 225 7.36 -33.10 12.96
CA SER A 225 7.00 -34.42 12.43
C SER A 225 8.26 -35.20 11.98
N PRO A 226 8.53 -36.43 12.49
CA PRO A 226 9.64 -37.23 12.01
C PRO A 226 9.44 -37.64 10.54
N PRO A 227 10.51 -37.85 9.75
CA PRO A 227 10.37 -38.39 8.41
C PRO A 227 9.68 -39.75 8.51
N LEU A 228 8.57 -39.92 7.77
CA LEU A 228 7.90 -41.20 7.61
C LEU A 228 8.96 -42.23 7.22
N GLN A 229 9.24 -43.17 8.12
CA GLN A 229 10.06 -44.34 7.79
C GLN A 229 9.37 -45.01 6.61
N GLN A 230 10.07 -45.06 5.47
CA GLN A 230 9.67 -45.94 4.38
C GLN A 230 9.77 -47.37 4.93
N SER A 231 8.63 -47.99 5.18
CA SER A 231 8.52 -49.41 5.48
C SER A 231 9.07 -50.18 4.27
N ALA A 232 10.18 -50.89 4.51
CA ALA A 232 10.77 -51.84 3.58
C ALA A 232 9.86 -53.07 3.37
#